data_AF-A0A7X6V105-F1
#
_entry.id   AF-A0A7X6V105-F1
#
_cell.length_a   1.000
_cell.length_b   1.000
_cell.length_c   1.000
_cell.angle_alpha   90.00
_cell.angle_beta   90.00
_cell.angle_gamma   90.00
#
_symmetry.space_group_name_H-M   'P 1'
#
loop_
_entity.id
_entity.type
_entity.pdbx_description
1 polymer ?
#
loop_
_entity_poly.entity_id
_entity_poly.type
_entity_poly.pdbx_seq_one_letter_code
_entity_poly.pdbx_strand_id
1 'polypeptide(L)'
;MNPNPIPDPDQTDIRENDILFDCPYCGKSMAIEEAGAGLMVPCAACGKEVQVPIPDASTPVAPVAAPRAGLAVGESPAETVRQLDAALAMANEQIDRLISEKEALQERRAYLEQIRGGQIARLEQLAGELARLQESLDRALSLLADIRAEKPV
;
A
#
# COMPACT_ATOMS: atom_id res chain seq x y z
N MET A 1 -26.07 -0.33 13.06
CA MET A 1 -25.29 0.92 12.99
C MET A 1 -24.71 1.19 14.37
N ASN A 2 -23.42 0.92 14.59
CA ASN A 2 -22.73 1.37 15.80
C ASN A 2 -22.13 2.75 15.50
N PRO A 3 -22.47 3.79 16.29
CA PRO A 3 -21.86 5.10 16.12
C PRO A 3 -20.41 5.05 16.63
N ASN A 4 -19.49 5.47 15.77
CA ASN A 4 -18.07 5.61 16.07
C ASN A 4 -17.88 6.70 17.14
N PRO A 5 -17.07 6.48 18.20
CA PRO A 5 -16.74 7.54 19.13
C PRO A 5 -15.82 8.56 18.44
N ILE A 6 -16.11 9.84 18.65
CA ILE A 6 -15.27 10.96 18.23
C ILE A 6 -14.02 10.94 19.13
N PRO A 7 -12.79 10.96 18.59
CA PRO A 7 -11.59 11.01 19.42
C PRO A 7 -11.40 12.42 20.00
N ASP A 8 -11.27 12.49 21.32
CA ASP A 8 -10.88 13.68 22.08
C ASP A 8 -9.48 14.17 21.64
N PRO A 9 -9.27 15.50 21.48
CA PRO A 9 -8.02 16.06 20.94
C PRO A 9 -6.90 16.23 21.99
N ASP A 10 -7.03 15.67 23.20
CA ASP A 10 -6.16 16.00 24.33
C ASP A 10 -5.43 14.80 24.96
N GLN A 11 -5.39 13.66 24.25
CA GLN A 11 -4.54 12.52 24.61
C GLN A 11 -3.25 12.57 23.80
N THR A 12 -2.30 13.41 24.24
CA THR A 12 -0.88 13.19 23.96
C THR A 12 -0.40 11.97 24.76
N ASP A 13 -0.95 10.80 24.45
CA ASP A 13 -0.34 9.53 24.83
C ASP A 13 0.90 9.38 23.95
N ILE A 14 2.08 9.60 24.54
CA ILE A 14 3.35 9.31 23.89
C ILE A 14 3.31 7.81 23.56
N ARG A 15 3.10 7.48 22.28
CA ARG A 15 3.03 6.10 21.83
C ARG A 15 4.46 5.55 21.77
N GLU A 16 4.61 4.23 21.92
CA GLU A 16 5.93 3.58 21.86
C GLU A 16 6.65 3.79 20.51
N ASN A 17 5.95 4.25 19.47
CA ASN A 17 6.47 4.62 18.15
C ASN A 17 6.79 6.12 17.98
N ASP A 18 6.66 6.93 19.02
CA ASP A 18 6.93 8.37 18.91
C ASP A 18 8.43 8.68 18.96
N ILE A 19 8.85 9.58 18.07
CA ILE A 19 10.21 10.08 17.94
C ILE A 19 10.41 11.20 18.96
N LEU A 20 11.16 10.91 20.02
CA LEU A 20 11.61 11.92 20.98
C LEU A 20 12.91 12.56 20.50
N PHE A 21 12.89 13.86 20.25
CA PHE A 21 14.08 14.63 19.85
C PHE A 21 14.11 16.02 20.50
N ASP A 22 15.31 16.55 20.69
CA ASP A 22 15.51 17.88 21.28
C ASP A 22 15.64 18.94 20.19
N CYS A 23 14.94 20.06 20.36
CA CYS A 23 15.06 21.20 19.45
C CYS A 23 16.45 21.86 19.58
N PRO A 24 17.22 22.03 18.48
CA PRO A 24 18.57 22.60 18.52
C PRO A 24 18.60 24.10 18.88
N TYR A 25 17.44 24.78 18.83
CA TYR A 25 17.35 26.23 19.07
C TYR A 25 16.94 26.59 20.50
N CYS A 26 16.20 25.73 21.19
CA CYS A 26 15.70 26.00 22.55
C CYS A 26 15.96 24.86 23.55
N GLY A 27 16.47 23.71 23.10
CA GLY A 27 16.82 22.57 23.95
C GLY A 27 15.61 21.88 24.60
N LYS A 28 14.40 22.13 24.11
CA LYS A 28 13.17 21.49 24.61
C LYS A 28 12.95 20.17 23.86
N SER A 29 12.68 19.11 24.61
CA SER A 29 12.32 17.80 24.07
C SER A 29 10.90 17.84 23.47
N MET A 30 10.76 17.29 22.27
CA MET A 30 9.51 17.14 21.54
C MET A 30 9.32 15.67 21.16
N ALA A 31 8.08 15.19 21.22
CA ALA A 31 7.68 13.88 20.74
C ALA A 31 6.81 14.07 19.49
N ILE A 32 7.14 13.39 18.40
CA ILE A 32 6.37 13.41 17.14
C ILE A 32 6.16 11.99 16.67
N GLU A 33 4.98 11.70 16.13
CA GLU A 33 4.67 10.41 15.54
C GLU A 33 5.67 10.04 14.42
N GLU A 34 5.95 8.75 14.24
CA GLU A 34 6.86 8.23 13.20
C GLU A 34 6.55 8.76 11.78
N ALA A 35 5.27 9.04 11.48
CA ALA A 35 4.84 9.63 10.22
C ALA A 35 5.38 11.06 9.98
N GLY A 36 5.80 11.75 11.04
CA GLY A 36 6.44 13.07 11.00
C GLY A 36 7.96 13.04 10.76
N ALA A 37 8.56 11.85 10.63
CA ALA A 37 9.99 11.68 10.39
C ALA A 37 10.44 12.39 9.10
N GLY A 38 11.49 13.22 9.18
CA GLY A 38 12.06 13.92 8.03
C GLY A 38 11.29 15.17 7.57
N LEU A 39 10.14 15.49 8.16
CA LEU A 39 9.39 16.72 7.88
C LEU A 39 9.95 17.90 8.68
N MET A 40 9.81 19.10 8.11
CA MET A 40 10.11 20.37 8.79
C MET A 40 8.89 20.76 9.61
N VAL A 41 9.00 20.70 10.92
CA VAL A 41 7.91 21.02 11.85
C VAL A 41 8.25 22.27 12.65
N PRO A 42 7.28 23.18 12.89
CA PRO A 42 7.52 24.32 13.77
C PRO A 42 7.63 23.84 15.21
N CYS A 43 8.70 24.22 15.89
CA CYS A 43 8.86 23.91 17.32
C CYS A 43 7.79 24.62 18.14
N ALA A 44 7.03 23.88 18.96
CA ALA A 44 5.97 24.44 19.81
C ALA A 44 6.47 25.48 20.84
N ALA A 45 7.77 25.46 21.18
CA ALA A 45 8.36 26.36 22.17
C ALA A 45 8.97 27.64 21.57
N CYS A 46 9.54 27.59 20.36
CA CYS A 46 10.24 28.73 19.76
C CYS A 46 9.75 29.14 18.37
N GLY A 47 8.83 28.37 17.78
CA GLY A 47 8.21 28.65 16.48
C GLY A 47 9.14 28.48 15.28
N LYS A 48 10.41 28.10 15.47
CA LYS A 48 11.36 27.87 14.38
C LYS A 48 11.15 26.49 13.76
N GLU A 49 11.39 26.39 12.46
CA GLU A 49 11.35 25.12 11.73
C GLU A 49 12.52 24.23 12.16
N VAL A 50 12.19 23.02 12.63
CA VAL A 50 13.15 22.00 13.05
C VAL A 50 12.90 20.75 12.21
N GLN A 51 13.97 20.12 11.76
CA GLN A 51 13.88 18.84 11.06
C GLN A 51 13.80 17.71 12.08
N VAL A 52 12.75 16.89 11.99
CA VAL A 52 12.59 15.70 12.84
C VAL A 52 13.58 14.62 12.37
N PRO A 53 14.45 14.10 13.26
CA PRO A 53 15.32 12.97 12.93
C PRO A 53 14.48 11.74 12.57
N ILE A 54 14.92 10.95 11.59
CA ILE A 54 14.25 9.71 11.20
C ILE A 54 14.84 8.58 12.06
N PRO A 55 14.14 8.03 13.08
CA PRO A 55 14.58 6.81 13.72
C PRO A 55 14.32 5.65 12.78
N ASP A 56 15.36 4.87 12.52
CA ASP A 56 15.35 3.76 11.57
C ASP A 56 14.48 2.59 12.08
N ALA A 57 13.18 2.65 11.82
CA ALA A 57 12.34 1.47 11.83
C ALA A 57 12.48 0.75 10.48
N SER A 58 13.42 -0.19 10.41
CA SER A 58 13.30 -1.42 9.61
C SER A 58 12.91 -1.27 8.13
N THR A 59 13.48 -0.31 7.40
CA THR A 59 13.61 -0.44 5.95
C THR A 59 15.02 -0.93 5.62
N PRO A 60 15.18 -1.95 4.75
CA PRO A 60 16.49 -2.34 4.29
C PRO A 60 17.13 -1.09 3.71
N VAL A 61 18.27 -0.72 4.26
CA VAL A 61 19.14 0.32 3.75
C VAL A 61 19.40 -0.02 2.28
N ALA A 62 18.61 0.58 1.38
CA ALA A 62 19.13 0.89 0.07
C ALA A 62 20.38 1.71 0.37
N PRO A 63 21.58 1.26 -0.02
CA PRO A 63 22.82 1.89 0.41
C PRO A 63 22.88 3.30 -0.18
N VAL A 64 22.37 4.27 0.57
CA VAL A 64 22.73 5.67 0.38
C VAL A 64 24.15 5.77 0.91
N ALA A 65 25.02 6.18 -0.01
CA ALA A 65 26.45 6.25 0.11
C ALA A 65 27.19 4.90 0.04
N ALA A 66 27.18 4.27 -1.15
CA ALA A 66 28.50 3.99 -1.70
C ALA A 66 29.30 5.30 -1.60
N PRO A 67 30.55 5.31 -1.12
CA PRO A 67 31.37 6.49 -1.32
C PRO A 67 31.17 6.82 -2.80
N ARG A 68 30.75 8.04 -3.14
CA ARG A 68 31.10 8.56 -4.46
C ARG A 68 32.59 8.35 -4.45
N ALA A 69 33.04 7.30 -5.15
CA ALA A 69 34.42 7.07 -5.41
C ALA A 69 34.78 8.35 -6.13
N GLY A 70 35.27 9.33 -5.36
CA GLY A 70 36.01 10.43 -5.92
C GLY A 70 37.02 9.70 -6.76
N LEU A 71 36.85 9.82 -8.08
CA LEU A 71 37.70 9.21 -9.09
C LEU A 71 39.09 9.29 -8.51
N ALA A 72 39.62 8.13 -8.08
CA ALA A 72 40.93 8.08 -7.51
C ALA A 72 41.81 8.66 -8.61
N VAL A 73 42.31 9.87 -8.38
CA VAL A 73 43.17 10.60 -9.31
C VAL A 73 44.44 9.77 -9.36
N GLY A 74 44.47 8.79 -10.27
CA GLY A 74 45.46 7.71 -10.27
C GLY A 74 45.02 6.45 -11.03
N GLU A 75 43.72 6.20 -11.22
CA GLU A 75 43.26 5.07 -12.05
C GLU A 75 43.38 5.43 -13.54
N SER A 76 43.96 4.54 -14.34
CA SER A 76 44.09 4.80 -15.78
C SER A 76 42.70 4.87 -16.43
N PRO A 77 42.51 5.72 -17.48
CA PRO A 77 41.23 5.80 -18.19
C PRO A 77 40.73 4.43 -18.69
N ALA A 78 41.65 3.51 -18.97
CA ALA A 78 41.33 2.14 -19.39
C ALA A 78 40.73 1.29 -18.26
N GLU A 79 41.14 1.47 -17.02
CA GLU A 79 40.59 0.75 -15.86
C GLU A 79 39.16 1.23 -15.55
N THR A 80 38.89 2.54 -15.64
CA THR A 80 37.53 3.08 -15.49
C THR A 80 36.57 2.55 -16.55
N VAL A 81 37.01 2.41 -17.80
CA VAL A 81 36.18 1.83 -18.86
C VAL A 81 35.85 0.38 -18.55
N ARG A 82 36.83 -0.42 -18.13
CA ARG A 82 36.61 -1.83 -17.74
C ARG A 82 35.65 -1.98 -16.56
N GLN A 83 35.74 -1.09 -15.57
CA GLN A 83 34.83 -1.10 -14.41
C GLN A 83 33.39 -0.78 -14.84
N LEU A 84 33.20 0.19 -15.72
CA LEU A 84 31.89 0.55 -16.28
C LEU A 84 31.30 -0.58 -17.12
N ASP A 85 32.11 -1.24 -17.96
CA ASP A 85 31.68 -2.39 -18.76
C ASP A 85 31.23 -3.56 -17.87
N ALA A 86 31.98 -3.84 -16.80
CA ALA A 86 31.61 -4.86 -15.82
C ALA A 86 30.31 -4.51 -15.08
N ALA A 87 30.15 -3.24 -14.67
CA ALA A 87 28.92 -2.78 -14.02
C ALA A 87 27.72 -2.85 -14.97
N LEU A 88 27.89 -2.50 -16.25
CA LEU A 88 26.84 -2.58 -17.26
C LEU A 88 26.43 -4.04 -17.51
N ALA A 89 27.39 -4.97 -17.57
CA ALA A 89 27.11 -6.39 -17.70
C ALA A 89 26.29 -6.92 -16.50
N MET A 90 26.66 -6.55 -15.28
CA MET A 90 25.91 -6.90 -14.07
C MET A 90 24.49 -6.32 -14.06
N ALA A 91 24.35 -5.06 -14.50
CA ALA A 91 23.04 -4.40 -14.59
C ALA A 91 22.14 -5.07 -15.64
N ASN A 92 22.68 -5.42 -16.80
CA ASN A 92 21.94 -6.14 -17.84
C ASN A 92 21.47 -7.52 -17.34
N GLU A 93 22.32 -8.26 -16.62
CA GLU A 93 21.93 -9.54 -16.01
C GLU A 93 20.83 -9.37 -14.94
N GLN A 94 20.86 -8.27 -14.17
CA GLN A 94 19.77 -7.95 -13.24
C GLN A 94 18.46 -7.62 -13.97
N ILE A 95 18.54 -6.86 -15.07
CA ILE A 95 17.37 -6.54 -15.90
C ILE A 95 16.74 -7.82 -16.45
N ASP A 96 17.54 -8.72 -17.01
CA ASP A 96 17.04 -9.99 -17.56
C ASP A 96 16.34 -10.84 -16.50
N ARG A 97 16.91 -10.92 -15.28
CA ARG A 97 16.26 -11.58 -14.14
C ARG A 97 14.91 -10.95 -13.81
N LEU A 98 14.86 -9.64 -13.64
CA LEU A 98 13.61 -8.93 -13.31
C LEU A 98 12.55 -9.06 -14.41
N ILE A 99 12.95 -9.10 -15.68
CA ILE A 99 12.03 -9.35 -16.80
C ILE A 99 11.40 -10.73 -16.66
N SER A 100 12.20 -11.77 -16.44
CA SER A 100 11.67 -13.14 -16.28
C SER A 100 10.74 -13.28 -15.07
N GLU A 101 11.07 -12.63 -13.94
CA GLU A 101 10.22 -12.63 -12.75
C GLU A 101 8.89 -11.91 -13.00
N LYS A 102 8.95 -10.76 -13.67
CA LYS A 102 7.76 -9.99 -14.03
C LYS A 102 6.86 -10.81 -14.96
N GLU A 103 7.41 -11.46 -15.97
CA GLU A 103 6.66 -12.31 -16.90
C GLU A 103 5.95 -13.44 -16.16
N ALA A 104 6.65 -14.16 -15.28
CA ALA A 104 6.04 -15.21 -14.45
C ALA A 104 4.91 -14.68 -13.55
N LEU A 105 5.08 -13.49 -12.95
CA LEU A 105 4.03 -12.86 -12.15
C LEU A 105 2.84 -12.41 -13.00
N GLN A 106 3.07 -11.90 -14.21
CA GLN A 106 2.01 -11.49 -15.13
C GLN A 106 1.19 -12.68 -15.61
N GLU A 107 1.83 -13.80 -15.94
CA GLU A 107 1.13 -15.04 -16.30
C GLU A 107 0.27 -15.56 -15.15
N ARG A 108 0.83 -15.60 -13.94
CA ARG A 108 0.08 -16.02 -12.74
C ARG A 108 -1.11 -15.11 -12.47
N ARG A 109 -0.95 -13.79 -12.64
CA ARG A 109 -2.04 -12.83 -12.51
C ARG A 109 -3.13 -13.06 -13.55
N ALA A 110 -2.75 -13.21 -14.83
CA ALA A 110 -3.70 -13.46 -15.91
C ALA A 110 -4.52 -14.73 -15.68
N TYR A 111 -3.88 -15.79 -15.20
CA TYR A 111 -4.56 -17.04 -14.81
C TYR A 111 -5.60 -16.82 -13.71
N LEU A 112 -5.24 -16.11 -12.63
CA LEU A 112 -6.16 -15.81 -11.53
C LEU A 112 -7.32 -14.90 -11.97
N GLU A 113 -7.04 -13.92 -12.83
CA GLU A 113 -8.07 -13.05 -13.40
C GLU A 113 -9.05 -13.82 -14.28
N GLN A 114 -8.56 -14.78 -15.07
CA GLN A 114 -9.41 -15.66 -15.87
C GLN A 114 -10.33 -16.52 -14.99
N ILE A 115 -9.80 -17.11 -13.92
CA ILE A 115 -10.62 -17.87 -12.95
C ILE A 115 -11.67 -16.96 -12.31
N ARG A 116 -11.26 -15.78 -11.84
CA ARG A 116 -12.16 -14.82 -11.21
C ARG A 116 -13.28 -14.41 -12.17
N GLY A 117 -12.95 -14.11 -13.43
CA GLY A 117 -13.92 -13.76 -14.45
C GLY A 117 -14.93 -14.90 -14.71
N GLY A 118 -14.44 -16.14 -14.79
CA GLY A 118 -15.30 -17.32 -14.94
C GLY A 118 -16.23 -17.53 -13.73
N GLN A 119 -15.75 -17.31 -12.51
CA GLN A 119 -16.55 -17.43 -11.29
C GLN A 119 -17.64 -16.34 -11.22
N ILE A 120 -17.30 -15.08 -11.55
CA ILE A 120 -18.27 -13.98 -11.58
C ILE A 120 -19.40 -14.29 -12.58
N ALA A 121 -19.06 -14.70 -13.80
CA ALA A 121 -20.06 -15.03 -14.82
C ALA A 121 -21.01 -16.16 -14.37
N ARG A 122 -20.49 -17.18 -13.68
CA ARG A 122 -21.33 -18.26 -13.11
C ARG A 122 -22.26 -17.75 -12.02
N LEU A 123 -21.77 -16.86 -11.14
CA LEU A 123 -22.60 -16.28 -10.09
C LEU A 123 -23.69 -15.38 -10.66
N GLU A 124 -23.38 -14.59 -11.69
CA GLU A 124 -24.38 -13.77 -12.40
C GLU A 124 -25.46 -14.64 -13.04
N GLN A 125 -25.08 -15.78 -13.66
CA GLN A 125 -26.03 -16.73 -14.21
C GLN A 125 -26.95 -17.30 -13.12
N LEU A 126 -26.38 -17.78 -12.01
CA LEU A 126 -27.16 -18.32 -10.89
C LEU A 126 -28.09 -17.27 -10.27
N ALA A 127 -27.62 -16.04 -10.11
CA ALA A 127 -28.44 -14.93 -9.62
C ALA A 127 -29.63 -14.66 -10.55
N GLY A 128 -29.42 -14.70 -11.87
CA GLY A 128 -30.47 -14.57 -12.87
C GLY A 128 -31.49 -15.72 -12.82
N GLU A 129 -31.03 -16.96 -12.62
CA GLU A 129 -31.91 -18.12 -12.45
C GLU A 129 -32.76 -17.99 -11.17
N LEU A 130 -32.15 -17.58 -10.05
CA LEU A 130 -32.87 -17.34 -8.80
C LEU A 130 -33.92 -16.23 -8.94
N ALA A 131 -33.63 -15.15 -9.64
CA ALA A 131 -34.60 -14.08 -9.89
C ALA A 131 -35.81 -14.57 -10.69
N ARG A 132 -35.61 -15.41 -11.71
CA ARG A 132 -36.70 -16.02 -12.48
C ARG A 132 -37.56 -16.94 -11.60
N LEU A 133 -36.92 -17.73 -10.73
CA LEU A 133 -37.63 -18.59 -9.78
C LEU A 133 -38.47 -17.76 -8.81
N GLN A 134 -37.92 -16.66 -8.28
CA GLN A 134 -38.65 -15.73 -7.42
C GLN A 134 -39.88 -15.15 -8.15
N GLU A 135 -39.72 -14.66 -9.38
CA GLU A 135 -40.85 -14.14 -10.17
C GLU A 135 -41.92 -15.21 -10.44
N SER A 136 -41.52 -16.47 -10.64
CA SER A 136 -42.47 -17.58 -10.80
C SER A 136 -43.23 -17.87 -9.51
N LEU A 137 -42.55 -17.81 -8.36
CA LEU A 137 -43.15 -18.01 -7.04
C LEU A 137 -44.12 -16.88 -6.70
N ASP A 138 -43.74 -15.63 -6.95
CA ASP A 138 -44.59 -14.45 -6.71
C ASP A 138 -45.88 -14.51 -7.54
N ARG A 139 -45.78 -14.93 -8.81
CA ARG A 139 -46.95 -15.18 -9.66
C ARG A 139 -47.85 -16.28 -9.11
N ALA A 140 -47.27 -17.40 -8.67
CA ALA A 140 -48.04 -18.47 -8.06
C ALA A 140 -48.74 -18.02 -6.77
N LEU A 141 -48.08 -17.23 -5.93
CA LEU A 141 -48.66 -16.66 -4.71
C LEU A 141 -49.81 -15.70 -5.03
N SER A 142 -49.69 -14.86 -6.07
CA SER A 142 -50.77 -13.98 -6.52
C SER A 142 -52.00 -14.79 -6.95
N LEU A 143 -51.81 -15.81 -7.80
CA LEU A 143 -52.91 -16.66 -8.26
C LEU A 143 -53.59 -17.40 -7.10
N LEU A 144 -52.82 -17.88 -6.12
CA LEU A 144 -53.39 -18.51 -4.92
C LEU A 144 -54.19 -17.52 -4.06
N ALA A 145 -53.75 -16.26 -3.97
CA ALA A 145 -54.50 -15.22 -3.27
C ALA A 145 -55.82 -14.88 -3.97
N ASP A 146 -55.81 -14.79 -5.31
CA ASP A 146 -57.00 -14.54 -6.12
C ASP A 146 -58.04 -15.66 -5.94
N ILE A 147 -57.64 -16.93 -6.04
CA ILE A 147 -58.53 -18.09 -5.81
C ILE A 147 -59.12 -18.07 -4.40
N ARG A 148 -58.34 -17.66 -3.38
CA ARG A 148 -58.83 -17.54 -2.00
C ARG A 148 -59.87 -16.43 -1.88
N ALA A 149 -59.74 -15.34 -2.62
CA ALA A 149 -60.68 -14.22 -2.62
C ALA A 149 -61.97 -14.52 -3.40
N GLU A 150 -61.88 -15.26 -4.52
CA GLU A 150 -63.02 -15.66 -5.35
C GLU A 150 -63.87 -16.78 -4.76
N LYS A 151 -63.45 -17.39 -3.65
CA LYS A 151 -64.26 -18.34 -2.89
C LYS A 151 -64.92 -17.62 -1.70
N PRO A 152 -65.96 -16.78 -1.90
CA PRO A 152 -66.79 -16.37 -0.78
C PRO A 152 -67.57 -17.59 -0.29
N VAL A 153 -67.73 -17.65 1.02
CA VAL A 153 -68.50 -18.66 1.77
C VAL A 153 -69.91 -18.84 1.21
#